data_AF-A0A8I0WUQ3-F1
#
_entry.id   AF-A0A8I0WUQ3-F1
#
_cell.length_a   1.000
_cell.length_b   1.000
_cell.length_c   1.000
_cell.angle_alpha   90.00
_cell.angle_beta   90.00
_cell.angle_gamma   90.00
#
_symmetry.space_group_name_H-M   'P 1'
#
loop_
_entity.id
_entity.type
_entity.pdbx_description
1 polymer ?
#
loop_
_entity_poly.entity_id
_entity_poly.type
_entity_poly.pdbx_seq_one_letter_code
_entity_poly.pdbx_strand_id
1 'polypeptide(L)'
;MNFIYLPLYSDRDQTVHPQSGLNVSHAGPKNPNSENPKPRDPDEVYIPIPIWIHRTFPNFFGFDALDKTQRNATINKFNLYYYNSNYWKAIITEDNGKALETDPQPALGKWILRDILKLPYGTVLTMDMLNRKEIDSVKITKIDNSNFRIEIAQFNAFRNWKNTL
;
A
#
# COMPACT_ATOMS: atom_id res chain seq x y z
N MET A 1 -7.56 16.36 8.79
CA MET A 1 -6.38 16.14 7.92
C MET A 1 -6.88 15.61 6.59
N ASN A 2 -6.55 16.25 5.46
CA ASN A 2 -7.09 15.88 4.14
C ASN A 2 -6.16 14.98 3.33
N PHE A 3 -4.94 14.73 3.81
CA PHE A 3 -4.02 13.80 3.18
C PHE A 3 -3.13 13.12 4.22
N ILE A 4 -2.58 11.98 3.85
CA ILE A 4 -1.50 11.30 4.56
C ILE A 4 -0.42 10.90 3.55
N TYR A 5 0.76 10.58 4.05
CA TYR A 5 1.79 9.90 3.26
C TYR A 5 1.91 8.46 3.74
N LEU A 6 2.08 7.53 2.81
CA LEU A 6 2.36 6.12 3.10
C LEU A 6 3.73 5.76 2.52
N PRO A 7 4.60 5.09 3.29
CA PRO A 7 5.90 4.66 2.80
C PRO A 7 5.76 3.48 1.83
N LEU A 8 6.68 3.37 0.89
CA LEU A 8 6.86 2.18 0.03
C LEU A 8 7.79 1.13 0.67
N TYR A 9 8.05 1.27 1.98
CA TYR A 9 8.95 0.45 2.79
C TYR A 9 8.37 0.28 4.21
N SER A 10 8.97 -0.60 5.01
CA SER A 10 8.62 -0.76 6.43
C SER A 10 9.09 0.45 7.25
N ASP A 11 8.18 1.24 7.80
CA ASP A 11 8.52 2.35 8.70
C ASP A 11 9.17 1.90 10.02
N ARG A 12 8.99 0.64 10.42
CA ARG A 12 9.48 0.12 11.70
C ARG A 12 11.01 0.02 11.76
N ASP A 13 11.63 -0.40 10.66
CA ASP A 13 13.06 -0.66 10.52
C ASP A 13 13.65 -0.05 9.24
N GLN A 14 12.89 0.85 8.60
CA GLN A 14 13.29 1.63 7.43
C GLN A 14 13.78 0.78 6.26
N THR A 15 13.20 -0.41 6.07
CA THR A 15 13.69 -1.42 5.12
C THR A 15 12.60 -1.87 4.15
N VAL A 16 12.99 -2.23 2.92
CA VAL A 16 12.12 -2.98 2.00
C VAL A 16 12.39 -4.47 2.21
N HIS A 17 11.44 -5.18 2.81
CA HIS A 17 11.56 -6.62 3.06
C HIS A 17 11.43 -7.42 1.76
N PRO A 18 12.14 -8.56 1.62
CA PRO A 18 12.17 -9.32 0.37
C PRO A 18 10.90 -10.12 0.07
N GLN A 19 9.97 -10.26 1.02
CA GLN A 19 8.75 -11.08 0.88
C GLN A 19 7.51 -10.42 1.52
N SER A 20 7.46 -9.10 1.57
CA SER A 20 6.35 -8.34 2.18
C SER A 20 6.18 -6.98 1.51
N GLY A 21 5.03 -6.34 1.73
CA GLY A 21 4.68 -5.06 1.09
C GLY A 21 4.72 -5.17 -0.42
N LEU A 22 5.60 -4.37 -1.03
CA LEU A 22 5.82 -4.36 -2.47
C LEU A 22 6.52 -5.62 -3.03
N ASN A 23 7.06 -6.48 -2.17
CA ASN A 23 7.70 -7.73 -2.55
C ASN A 23 6.88 -8.97 -2.13
N VAL A 24 5.61 -8.84 -1.73
CA VAL A 24 4.83 -9.98 -1.25
C VAL A 24 4.68 -11.10 -2.30
N SER A 25 4.79 -10.78 -3.59
CA SER A 25 4.81 -11.78 -4.68
C SER A 25 5.97 -12.79 -4.58
N HIS A 26 7.07 -12.45 -3.89
CA HIS A 26 8.19 -13.35 -3.61
C HIS A 26 7.99 -14.24 -2.38
N ALA A 27 6.89 -14.06 -1.64
CA ALA A 27 6.53 -14.93 -0.53
C ALA A 27 6.04 -16.30 -1.01
N GLY A 28 5.84 -17.21 -0.06
CA GLY A 28 5.23 -18.51 -0.35
C GLY A 28 3.84 -18.39 -1.00
N PRO A 29 3.38 -19.47 -1.66
CA PRO A 29 2.06 -19.53 -2.30
C PRO A 29 0.94 -19.22 -1.30
N LYS A 30 -0.23 -18.82 -1.81
CA LYS A 30 -1.36 -18.39 -0.95
C LYS A 30 -1.93 -19.51 -0.08
N ASN A 31 -1.75 -20.74 -0.53
CA ASN A 31 -2.25 -21.98 0.08
C ASN A 31 -1.09 -23.00 0.09
N PRO A 32 -0.06 -22.79 0.93
CA PRO A 32 1.17 -23.58 0.91
C PRO A 32 0.98 -25.05 1.28
N ASN A 33 -0.10 -25.36 2.01
CA ASN A 33 -0.44 -26.73 2.42
C ASN A 33 -1.46 -27.40 1.47
N SER A 34 -1.79 -26.77 0.34
CA SER A 34 -2.70 -27.33 -0.67
C SER A 34 -1.95 -28.28 -1.59
N GLU A 35 -2.61 -29.34 -2.06
CA GLU A 35 -2.07 -30.23 -3.12
C GLU A 35 -1.72 -29.46 -4.41
N ASN A 36 -2.43 -28.36 -4.66
CA ASN A 36 -2.16 -27.42 -5.73
C ASN A 36 -1.91 -26.02 -5.14
N PRO A 37 -0.67 -25.69 -4.74
CA PRO A 37 -0.32 -24.35 -4.27
C PRO A 37 -0.46 -23.34 -5.41
N LYS A 38 -1.25 -22.30 -5.17
CA LYS A 38 -1.46 -21.18 -6.07
C LYS A 38 -0.31 -20.19 -5.88
N PRO A 39 0.55 -19.98 -6.90
CA PRO A 39 1.58 -18.96 -6.85
C PRO A 39 0.95 -17.58 -6.74
N ARG A 40 1.70 -16.65 -6.17
CA ARG A 40 1.31 -15.23 -6.12
C ARG A 40 1.49 -14.62 -7.50
N ASP A 41 0.65 -13.64 -7.81
CA ASP A 41 0.82 -12.88 -9.03
C ASP A 41 2.13 -12.07 -8.92
N PRO A 42 2.97 -11.97 -9.97
CA PRO A 42 4.21 -11.19 -9.93
C PRO A 42 4.01 -9.71 -9.56
N ASP A 43 2.81 -9.17 -9.76
CA ASP A 43 2.41 -7.80 -9.42
C ASP A 43 1.51 -7.74 -8.18
N GLU A 44 1.39 -8.84 -7.42
CA GLU A 44 0.72 -8.81 -6.12
C GLU A 44 1.57 -8.02 -5.11
N VAL A 45 1.00 -6.92 -4.60
CA VAL A 45 1.62 -6.02 -3.62
C VAL A 45 0.58 -5.47 -2.64
N TYR A 46 1.05 -4.93 -1.52
CA TYR A 46 0.32 -3.95 -0.74
C TYR A 46 1.22 -2.76 -0.39
N ILE A 47 0.64 -1.57 -0.25
CA ILE A 47 1.35 -0.44 0.38
C ILE A 47 1.18 -0.56 1.90
N PRO A 48 2.28 -0.55 2.68
CA PRO A 48 2.19 -0.62 4.13
C PRO A 48 1.59 0.65 4.73
N ILE A 49 0.68 0.47 5.70
CA ILE A 49 0.16 1.53 6.55
C ILE A 49 0.72 1.33 7.96
N PRO A 50 1.69 2.17 8.39
CA PRO A 50 2.18 2.15 9.77
C PRO A 50 1.03 2.31 10.77
N ILE A 51 0.98 1.46 11.79
CA ILE A 51 -0.14 1.42 12.76
C ILE A 51 -0.39 2.78 13.44
N TRP A 52 0.66 3.59 13.61
CA TRP A 52 0.53 4.92 14.20
C TRP A 52 -0.34 5.85 13.36
N ILE A 53 -0.41 5.67 12.04
CA ILE A 53 -1.29 6.46 11.16
C ILE A 53 -2.75 6.24 11.54
N HIS A 54 -3.17 4.99 11.77
CA HIS A 54 -4.53 4.69 12.22
C HIS A 54 -4.79 5.22 13.63
N ARG A 55 -3.79 5.25 14.51
CA ARG A 55 -3.95 5.84 15.85
C ARG A 55 -4.10 7.36 15.79
N THR A 56 -3.37 8.03 14.91
CA THR A 56 -3.39 9.49 14.76
C THR A 56 -4.60 9.95 13.93
N PHE A 57 -5.01 9.17 12.93
CA PHE A 57 -6.09 9.50 11.99
C PHE A 57 -7.09 8.34 11.84
N PRO A 58 -7.80 7.95 12.91
CA PRO A 58 -8.59 6.72 12.97
C PRO A 58 -9.62 6.57 11.86
N ASN A 59 -10.29 7.66 11.48
CA ASN A 59 -11.33 7.65 10.44
C ASN A 59 -10.85 8.21 9.10
N PHE A 60 -9.53 8.22 8.83
CA PHE A 60 -9.00 8.74 7.57
C PHE A 60 -9.67 8.05 6.37
N PHE A 61 -9.75 6.71 6.39
CA PHE A 61 -10.37 5.91 5.34
C PHE A 61 -11.91 5.79 5.44
N GLY A 62 -12.56 6.63 6.26
CA GLY A 62 -14.01 6.63 6.42
C GLY A 62 -14.56 5.66 7.48
N PHE A 63 -13.68 4.88 8.11
CA PHE A 63 -13.98 3.94 9.20
C PHE A 63 -12.73 3.76 10.07
N ASP A 64 -12.89 3.16 11.26
CA ASP A 64 -11.77 2.81 12.13
C ASP A 64 -11.13 1.49 11.69
N ALA A 65 -9.94 1.56 11.10
CA ALA A 65 -9.21 0.39 10.63
C ALA A 65 -8.64 -0.50 11.76
N LEU A 66 -8.60 -0.03 13.01
CA LEU A 66 -8.21 -0.83 14.16
C LEU A 66 -9.40 -1.62 14.73
N ASP A 67 -10.63 -1.16 14.50
CA ASP A 67 -11.84 -1.93 14.77
C ASP A 67 -11.97 -3.08 13.77
N LYS A 68 -11.80 -4.31 14.26
CA LYS A 68 -11.88 -5.54 13.46
C LYS A 68 -13.25 -5.74 12.81
N THR A 69 -14.33 -5.31 13.46
CA THR A 69 -15.69 -5.43 12.93
C THR A 69 -15.87 -4.50 11.74
N GLN A 70 -15.44 -3.25 11.86
CA GLN A 70 -15.49 -2.29 10.75
C GLN A 70 -14.54 -2.69 9.62
N ARG A 71 -13.32 -3.14 9.94
CA ARG A 71 -12.35 -3.63 8.95
C ARG A 71 -12.81 -4.87 8.20
N ASN A 72 -13.68 -5.70 8.76
CA ASN A 72 -14.23 -6.88 8.07
C ASN A 72 -15.57 -6.59 7.37
N ALA A 73 -16.16 -5.42 7.60
CA ALA A 73 -17.41 -5.01 6.97
C ALA A 73 -17.16 -4.47 5.56
N THR A 74 -18.22 -4.38 4.75
CA THR A 74 -18.16 -3.83 3.38
C THR A 74 -17.75 -2.37 3.31
N ILE A 75 -17.81 -1.64 4.43
CA ILE A 75 -17.43 -0.22 4.55
C ILE A 75 -15.93 0.02 4.32
N ASN A 76 -15.09 -1.03 4.42
CA ASN A 76 -13.65 -0.91 4.26
C ASN A 76 -13.17 -0.76 2.79
N LYS A 77 -14.11 -0.75 1.83
CA LYS A 77 -13.83 -0.61 0.39
C LYS A 77 -14.11 0.81 -0.09
N PHE A 78 -13.22 1.34 -0.93
CA PHE A 78 -13.32 2.69 -1.48
C PHE A 78 -12.75 2.78 -2.90
N ASN A 79 -12.97 3.89 -3.58
CA ASN A 79 -12.36 4.20 -4.87
C ASN A 79 -11.00 4.87 -4.65
N LEU A 80 -9.96 4.35 -5.31
CA LEU A 80 -8.61 4.90 -5.29
C LEU A 80 -8.21 5.39 -6.68
N TYR A 81 -8.25 6.70 -6.89
CA TYR A 81 -7.96 7.36 -8.15
C TYR A 81 -6.46 7.53 -8.37
N TYR A 82 -5.93 7.07 -9.50
CA TYR A 82 -4.50 7.11 -9.84
C TYR A 82 -4.16 7.99 -11.04
N TYR A 83 -5.15 8.39 -11.86
CA TYR A 83 -4.99 9.36 -12.94
C TYR A 83 -6.36 9.91 -13.40
N ASN A 84 -6.57 11.23 -13.35
CA ASN A 84 -7.85 11.87 -13.66
C ASN A 84 -9.04 11.19 -12.96
N SER A 85 -9.93 10.57 -13.75
CA SER A 85 -11.12 9.85 -13.29
C SER A 85 -10.92 8.32 -13.22
N ASN A 86 -9.74 7.80 -13.56
CA ASN A 86 -9.44 6.38 -13.46
C ASN A 86 -9.17 5.99 -12.01
N TYR A 87 -9.82 4.93 -11.55
CA TYR A 87 -9.70 4.42 -10.19
C TYR A 87 -9.67 2.90 -10.14
N TRP A 88 -9.08 2.37 -9.08
CA TRP A 88 -9.28 0.99 -8.65
C TRP A 88 -10.27 0.95 -7.49
N LYS A 89 -10.95 -0.19 -7.32
CA LYS A 89 -11.49 -0.50 -5.99
C LYS A 89 -10.31 -0.81 -5.09
N ALA A 90 -10.30 -0.25 -3.88
CA ALA A 90 -9.25 -0.44 -2.90
C ALA A 90 -9.84 -0.82 -1.55
N ILE A 91 -9.01 -1.43 -0.71
CA ILE A 91 -9.41 -1.96 0.59
C ILE A 91 -8.27 -1.83 1.60
N ILE A 92 -8.61 -1.57 2.87
CA ILE A 92 -7.66 -1.72 3.98
C ILE A 92 -7.87 -3.09 4.63
N THR A 93 -6.82 -3.91 4.68
CA THR A 93 -6.89 -5.31 5.09
C THR A 93 -5.71 -5.72 5.97
N GLU A 94 -5.62 -7.02 6.25
CA GLU A 94 -4.69 -7.67 7.16
C GLU A 94 -4.82 -7.20 8.62
N ASP A 95 -3.96 -7.75 9.48
CA ASP A 95 -3.92 -7.41 10.89
C ASP A 95 -3.60 -5.92 11.10
N ASN A 96 -4.40 -5.29 11.97
CA ASN A 96 -4.32 -3.87 12.29
C ASN A 96 -4.48 -2.93 11.09
N GLY A 97 -5.07 -3.40 9.98
CA GLY A 97 -5.28 -2.57 8.79
C GLY A 97 -3.96 -2.13 8.13
N LYS A 98 -2.92 -2.95 8.24
CA LYS A 98 -1.56 -2.60 7.79
C LYS A 98 -1.39 -2.60 6.27
N ALA A 99 -2.35 -3.11 5.49
CA ALA A 99 -2.22 -3.29 4.05
C ALA A 99 -3.27 -2.48 3.28
N LEU A 100 -2.81 -1.61 2.38
CA LEU A 100 -3.61 -1.03 1.31
C LEU A 100 -3.46 -1.87 0.04
N GLU A 101 -4.55 -2.47 -0.42
CA GLU A 101 -4.62 -3.32 -1.62
C GLU A 101 -5.68 -2.81 -2.60
N THR A 102 -5.65 -3.33 -3.84
CA THR A 102 -6.63 -3.02 -4.89
C THR A 102 -7.38 -4.26 -5.39
N ASP A 103 -8.47 -4.05 -6.10
CA ASP A 103 -9.17 -5.03 -6.93
C ASP A 103 -9.31 -4.45 -8.35
N PRO A 104 -8.66 -5.04 -9.37
CA PRO A 104 -7.86 -6.28 -9.33
C PRO A 104 -6.63 -6.22 -8.43
N GLN A 105 -6.30 -7.33 -7.78
CA GLN A 105 -5.15 -7.42 -6.84
C GLN A 105 -3.80 -7.01 -7.45
N PRO A 106 -3.47 -7.39 -8.70
CA PRO A 106 -2.20 -7.01 -9.31
C PRO A 106 -2.14 -5.55 -9.78
N ALA A 107 -3.25 -4.81 -9.76
CA ALA A 107 -3.34 -3.50 -10.41
C ALA A 107 -2.41 -2.45 -9.76
N LEU A 108 -2.37 -2.42 -8.43
CA LEU A 108 -1.47 -1.54 -7.68
C LEU A 108 0.01 -1.85 -7.94
N GLY A 109 0.37 -3.13 -8.03
CA GLY A 109 1.75 -3.54 -8.28
C GLY A 109 2.17 -3.30 -9.72
N LYS A 110 1.29 -3.49 -10.69
CA LYS A 110 1.54 -3.08 -12.07
C LYS A 110 1.88 -1.60 -12.14
N TRP A 111 1.08 -0.75 -11.48
CA TRP A 111 1.32 0.69 -11.44
C TRP A 111 2.66 1.03 -10.76
N ILE A 112 2.90 0.56 -9.54
CA ILE A 112 4.11 0.93 -8.78
C ILE A 112 5.36 0.26 -9.34
N LEU A 113 5.37 -1.05 -9.49
CA LEU A 113 6.57 -1.81 -9.86
C LEU A 113 6.93 -1.63 -11.34
N ARG A 114 5.93 -1.61 -12.24
CA ARG A 114 6.17 -1.63 -13.69
C ARG A 114 6.14 -0.24 -14.29
N ASP A 115 5.09 0.54 -14.05
CA ASP A 115 4.93 1.82 -14.73
C ASP A 115 5.83 2.91 -14.08
N ILE A 116 5.84 2.97 -12.75
CA ILE A 116 6.59 3.98 -11.99
C ILE A 116 8.05 3.58 -11.80
N LEU A 117 8.31 2.44 -11.14
CA LEU A 117 9.67 2.02 -10.81
C LEU A 117 10.41 1.35 -11.98
N LYS A 118 9.68 0.91 -13.02
CA LYS A 118 10.24 0.25 -14.21
C LYS A 118 11.10 -0.96 -13.87
N LEU A 119 10.65 -1.77 -12.92
CA LEU A 119 11.33 -3.00 -12.52
C LEU A 119 10.97 -4.16 -13.45
N PRO A 120 11.95 -4.93 -13.94
CA PRO A 120 11.69 -6.21 -14.58
C PRO A 120 10.93 -7.18 -13.65
N TYR A 121 10.11 -8.06 -14.22
CA TYR A 121 9.47 -9.15 -13.47
C TYR A 121 10.51 -10.01 -12.75
N GLY A 122 10.19 -10.45 -11.53
CA GLY A 122 11.11 -11.24 -10.69
C GLY A 122 12.17 -10.41 -9.94
N THR A 123 12.25 -9.10 -10.14
CA THR A 123 13.16 -8.25 -9.36
C THR A 123 12.69 -8.13 -7.91
N VAL A 124 13.57 -8.38 -6.95
CA VAL A 124 13.33 -8.05 -5.53
C VAL A 124 13.67 -6.58 -5.33
N LEU A 125 12.66 -5.77 -5.01
CA LEU A 125 12.85 -4.34 -4.73
C LEU A 125 13.65 -4.17 -3.43
N THR A 126 14.59 -3.23 -3.42
CA THR A 126 15.39 -2.89 -2.24
C THR A 126 15.25 -1.42 -1.87
N MET A 127 15.64 -1.07 -0.63
CA MET A 127 15.65 0.32 -0.17
C MET A 127 16.60 1.20 -1.00
N ASP A 128 17.76 0.66 -1.39
CA ASP A 128 18.72 1.36 -2.26
C ASP A 128 18.12 1.70 -3.63
N MET A 129 17.31 0.81 -4.21
CA MET A 129 16.60 1.10 -5.47
C MET A 129 15.57 2.22 -5.33
N LEU A 130 14.81 2.27 -4.22
CA LEU A 130 13.89 3.37 -3.94
C LEU A 130 14.65 4.70 -3.79
N ASN A 131 15.76 4.69 -3.05
CA ASN A 131 16.61 5.87 -2.86
C ASN A 131 17.21 6.38 -4.18
N ARG A 132 17.77 5.50 -5.01
CA ARG A 132 18.34 5.87 -6.32
C ARG A 132 17.31 6.42 -7.30
N LYS A 133 16.05 6.01 -7.16
CA LYS A 133 14.92 6.50 -7.97
C LYS A 133 14.25 7.73 -7.37
N GLU A 134 14.62 8.13 -6.16
CA GLU A 134 13.98 9.20 -5.40
C GLU A 134 12.45 9.01 -5.25
N ILE A 135 12.01 7.76 -5.11
CA ILE A 135 10.60 7.38 -4.95
C ILE A 135 10.50 6.47 -3.74
N ASP A 136 10.00 6.99 -2.61
CA ASP A 136 9.96 6.25 -1.34
C ASP A 136 8.59 6.25 -0.66
N SER A 137 7.64 7.01 -1.19
CA SER A 137 6.32 7.19 -0.58
C SER A 137 5.27 7.62 -1.59
N VAL A 138 4.01 7.41 -1.22
CA VAL A 138 2.85 7.93 -1.93
C VAL A 138 2.08 8.89 -1.04
N LYS A 139 1.41 9.85 -1.66
CA LYS A 139 0.44 10.71 -1.00
C LYS A 139 -0.95 10.14 -1.23
N ILE A 140 -1.71 9.96 -0.16
CA ILE A 140 -3.13 9.63 -0.22
C ILE A 140 -3.92 10.88 0.16
N THR A 141 -4.74 11.41 -0.76
CA THR A 141 -5.61 12.57 -0.51
C THR A 141 -7.05 12.10 -0.37
N LYS A 142 -7.70 12.47 0.73
CA LYS A 142 -9.11 12.20 0.98
C LYS A 142 -9.97 13.18 0.20
N ILE A 143 -10.84 12.66 -0.66
CA ILE A 143 -11.87 13.45 -1.37
C ILE A 143 -13.15 13.42 -0.52
N ASP A 144 -13.58 12.23 -0.12
CA ASP A 144 -14.66 11.99 0.84
C ASP A 144 -14.42 10.65 1.58
N ASN A 145 -15.42 10.09 2.26
CA ASN A 145 -15.28 8.84 3.02
C ASN A 145 -15.14 7.57 2.15
N SER A 146 -15.44 7.65 0.86
CA SER A 146 -15.43 6.52 -0.08
C SER A 146 -14.55 6.77 -1.32
N ASN A 147 -13.92 7.94 -1.43
CA ASN A 147 -13.11 8.35 -2.57
C ASN A 147 -11.78 8.97 -2.11
N PHE A 148 -10.68 8.41 -2.64
CA PHE A 148 -9.31 8.80 -2.29
C PHE A 148 -8.46 8.88 -3.56
N ARG A 149 -7.47 9.77 -3.59
CA ARG A 149 -6.49 9.85 -4.67
C ARG A 149 -5.13 9.37 -4.19
N ILE A 150 -4.41 8.64 -5.03
CA ILE A 150 -3.02 8.22 -4.83
C ILE A 150 -2.12 8.91 -5.85
N GLU A 151 -1.01 9.47 -5.36
CA GLU A 151 0.02 10.13 -6.17
C GLU A 151 1.41 9.73 -5.66
N ILE A 152 2.40 9.66 -6.55
CA ILE A 152 3.79 9.56 -6.11
C ILE A 152 4.16 10.84 -5.36
N ALA A 153 4.66 10.70 -4.15
CA ALA A 153 5.05 11.84 -3.34
C ALA A 153 6.44 12.34 -3.72
N GLN A 154 6.77 13.57 -3.31
CA GLN A 154 8.17 14.02 -3.33
C GLN A 154 9.03 13.09 -2.47
N PHE A 155 10.28 12.89 -2.87
CA PHE A 155 11.22 12.08 -2.11
C PHE A 155 11.34 12.57 -0.66
N ASN A 156 11.36 11.64 0.30
CA ASN A 156 11.33 11.90 1.75
C ASN A 156 10.05 12.55 2.28
N ALA A 157 8.99 12.71 1.49
CA ALA A 157 7.76 13.36 1.97
C ALA A 157 7.15 12.65 3.18
N PHE A 158 7.11 11.32 3.19
CA PHE A 158 6.63 10.57 4.36
C PHE A 158 7.44 10.86 5.63
N ARG A 159 8.78 10.85 5.53
CA ARG A 159 9.67 11.11 6.68
C ARG A 159 9.52 12.54 7.19
N ASN A 160 9.54 13.51 6.26
CA ASN A 160 9.40 14.91 6.58
C ASN A 160 8.04 15.18 7.25
N TRP A 161 6.96 14.63 6.70
CA TRP A 161 5.63 14.75 7.28
C TRP A 161 5.54 14.11 8.68
N LYS A 162 6.07 12.89 8.85
CA LYS A 162 6.10 12.21 10.16
C LYS A 162 6.81 13.04 11.23
N ASN A 163 7.87 13.78 10.88
CA ASN A 163 8.60 14.65 11.81
C ASN A 163 7.84 15.94 12.20
N THR A 164 6.69 16.21 11.56
CA THR A 164 5.84 17.38 11.88
C THR A 164 4.62 17.03 12.75
N LEU A 165 4.41 15.75 13.04
CA LEU A 165 3.31 15.23 13.85
C LEU A 165 3.76 14.99 15.30
#